data_AF-A0A6P1TAX4-F1
#
_entry.id   AF-A0A6P1TAX4-F1
#
_cell.length_a   1.000
_cell.length_b   1.000
_cell.length_c   1.000
_cell.angle_alpha   90.00
_cell.angle_beta   90.00
_cell.angle_gamma   90.00
#
_symmetry.space_group_name_H-M   'P 1'
#
loop_
_entity.id
_entity.type
_entity.pdbx_description
1 polymer ?
#
loop_
_entity_poly.entity_id
_entity_poly.type
_entity_poly.pdbx_seq_one_letter_code
_entity_poly.pdbx_strand_id
1 'polypeptide(L)'
;MSLRNLLLLPLLALGALGSMQADALCPDGSSFDAGLDFCANEVDVFGPFTGQMVEGCVSYGGGSACTNSYTYPVQGTNIQVLRWSRSFAQNLRGNGDCPAGSVRSATYGNHCYEEVAGAENNIYGNFSQAEVSACQSLSGGTACFTNRWSAGFYLSVKEEMNQQPGVLTNKFGAWLWYIDEQGVNRTHAQLADELAALGVKRIFIKIADGTQNCNLFADACSSTTTDIYKSRGIEPWAWAYNYPNNYSAQADALYYAAQYGYVGFVSDVEVEFNNTTTALHSLFQAFTDARIDAQNNGYTDSSFAIGATTWGNPADQGMNVGIIDQYVDFHMPQTYVEVWGGSYMADPAYWIEVGDCEYRQLGAQKPIWHIVSTEYNQITPAQIEAFMSAAGPNASIWRVPGGSVPQAVWSDWGNLDWERVSFTPGNCSAGNNDLTDRLDDAGDPPPPQVSVPYWNQLDNYYDPYGTCSVTSLAMITDYFGITDPGEVGRTPDYIYERFNGVLQTVSALKSGFNTLAQEAGSAIRNVGKENGTIAELRALASQGTPTIVHGWFTQPGHIMVVTGFDGEYYTVNDPFGKWNLQKWGSYDTSVSGEGQRYPKDAFEYAINDNGTGDDLWIHIFE
;
A
#
# COMPACT_ATOMS: atom_id res chain seq x y z
N MET A 1 6.85 22.63 71.43
CA MET A 1 6.80 24.07 71.07
C MET A 1 6.22 24.13 69.66
N SER A 2 4.92 24.42 69.50
CA SER A 2 4.35 25.76 69.15
C SER A 2 4.77 26.20 67.73
N LEU A 3 3.95 25.97 66.69
CA LEU A 3 2.79 26.75 66.16
C LEU A 3 3.15 27.78 65.07
N ARG A 4 2.35 27.73 63.97
CA ARG A 4 1.91 28.83 63.04
C ARG A 4 2.90 29.29 61.95
N ASN A 5 2.53 29.61 60.69
CA ASN A 5 1.29 29.91 59.94
C ASN A 5 1.59 29.65 58.43
N LEU A 6 0.75 29.10 57.54
CA LEU A 6 -0.60 29.45 57.02
C LEU A 6 -0.58 30.25 55.68
N LEU A 7 -1.15 29.67 54.60
CA LEU A 7 -1.82 30.25 53.40
C LEU A 7 -2.18 29.05 52.46
N LEU A 8 -3.40 28.46 52.33
CA LEU A 8 -4.71 28.91 51.76
C LEU A 8 -4.53 29.55 50.37
N LEU A 9 -5.04 29.07 49.21
CA LEU A 9 -6.26 28.37 48.70
C LEU A 9 -5.96 27.84 47.24
N PRO A 10 -6.86 27.17 46.47
CA PRO A 10 -8.16 26.56 46.79
C PRO A 10 -8.28 25.06 46.39
N LEU A 11 -9.09 24.31 47.16
CA LEU A 11 -9.72 23.07 46.71
C LEU A 11 -10.72 23.39 45.59
N LEU A 12 -10.51 22.82 44.41
CA LEU A 12 -11.55 22.64 43.40
C LEU A 12 -12.02 21.18 43.44
N ALA A 13 -13.33 21.06 43.60
CA ALA A 13 -14.14 19.87 43.79
C ALA A 13 -13.65 18.59 43.09
N LEU A 14 -13.47 17.53 43.89
CA LEU A 14 -13.77 16.17 43.46
C LEU A 14 -15.23 16.13 43.01
N GLY A 15 -15.46 16.05 41.70
CA GLY A 15 -16.77 15.88 41.10
C GLY A 15 -16.69 14.87 39.96
N ALA A 16 -17.32 13.72 40.18
CA ALA A 16 -17.69 12.71 39.20
C ALA A 16 -16.55 12.06 38.39
N LEU A 17 -16.00 10.97 38.93
CA LEU A 17 -15.66 9.81 38.11
C LEU A 17 -16.97 9.26 37.52
N GLY A 18 -17.40 9.86 36.42
CA GLY A 18 -18.43 9.29 35.56
C GLY A 18 -17.81 8.10 34.84
N SER A 19 -18.41 6.93 35.01
CA SER A 19 -18.21 5.79 34.12
C SER A 19 -18.33 6.28 32.67
N MET A 20 -17.29 6.09 31.87
CA MET A 20 -17.40 6.22 30.41
C MET A 20 -18.28 5.06 29.91
N GLN A 21 -19.59 5.25 29.97
CA GLN A 21 -20.57 4.38 29.34
C GLN A 21 -20.87 4.96 27.95
N ALA A 22 -20.85 4.09 26.95
CA ALA A 22 -21.29 4.39 25.60
C ALA A 22 -22.78 4.76 25.61
N ASP A 23 -23.13 5.95 25.12
CA ASP A 23 -24.51 6.37 24.93
C ASP A 23 -24.82 6.43 23.44
N ALA A 24 -25.67 5.52 22.95
CA ALA A 24 -26.34 5.73 21.66
C ALA A 24 -27.10 7.04 21.74
N LEU A 25 -27.12 7.82 20.65
CA LEU A 25 -27.92 9.03 20.58
C LEU A 25 -29.41 8.68 20.48
N CYS A 26 -30.06 8.63 21.64
CA CYS A 26 -31.48 8.30 21.77
C CYS A 26 -32.37 9.55 21.89
N PRO A 27 -33.65 9.48 21.44
CA PRO A 27 -34.67 10.48 21.73
C PRO A 27 -34.66 10.91 23.19
N ASP A 28 -34.75 12.22 23.45
CA ASP A 28 -34.75 12.76 24.81
C ASP A 28 -35.81 12.05 25.68
N GLY A 29 -35.38 11.52 26.84
CA GLY A 29 -36.24 10.71 27.72
C GLY A 29 -36.30 9.21 27.38
N SER A 30 -35.41 8.72 26.51
CA SER A 30 -35.17 7.30 26.25
C SER A 30 -33.67 6.97 26.34
N SER A 31 -33.34 5.68 26.42
CA SER A 31 -31.96 5.19 26.43
C SER A 31 -31.81 3.97 25.54
N PHE A 32 -30.59 3.62 25.16
CA PHE A 32 -30.36 2.41 24.39
C PHE A 32 -30.66 1.17 25.22
N ASP A 33 -31.49 0.28 24.69
CA ASP A 33 -31.83 -0.99 25.32
C ASP A 33 -31.11 -2.12 24.61
N ALA A 34 -30.04 -2.63 25.23
CA ALA A 34 -29.22 -3.69 24.65
C ALA A 34 -29.99 -5.01 24.41
N GLY A 35 -31.10 -5.25 25.11
CA GLY A 35 -31.94 -6.43 24.87
C GLY A 35 -32.82 -6.28 23.63
N LEU A 36 -33.12 -5.04 23.22
CA LEU A 36 -33.91 -4.73 22.04
C LEU A 36 -33.04 -4.35 20.83
N ASP A 37 -31.84 -3.84 21.07
CA ASP A 37 -30.95 -3.20 20.09
C ASP A 37 -31.55 -1.91 19.48
N PHE A 38 -32.38 -1.21 20.28
CA PHE A 38 -33.03 0.06 19.90
C PHE A 38 -33.07 1.03 21.08
N CYS A 39 -33.31 2.31 20.79
CA CYS A 39 -33.66 3.27 21.83
C CYS A 39 -35.07 2.96 22.36
N ALA A 40 -35.22 2.97 23.68
CA ALA A 40 -36.49 2.69 24.32
C ALA A 40 -36.66 3.46 25.64
N ASN A 41 -37.90 3.66 26.03
CA ASN A 41 -38.26 4.03 27.39
C ASN A 41 -39.22 2.97 27.97
N GLU A 42 -39.89 3.28 29.08
CA GLU A 42 -40.82 2.34 29.73
C GLU A 42 -42.02 1.95 28.85
N VAL A 43 -42.40 2.81 27.90
CA VAL A 43 -43.64 2.69 27.12
C VAL A 43 -43.38 2.41 25.65
N ASP A 44 -42.37 3.05 25.07
CA ASP A 44 -42.13 3.14 23.64
C ASP A 44 -40.73 2.65 23.26
N VAL A 45 -40.62 2.15 22.03
CA VAL A 45 -39.36 1.83 21.33
C VAL A 45 -39.32 2.66 20.06
N PHE A 46 -38.15 3.22 19.78
CA PHE A 46 -37.92 4.17 18.71
C PHE A 46 -37.08 3.51 17.62
N GLY A 47 -37.56 3.59 16.39
CA GLY A 47 -36.84 3.15 15.21
C GLY A 47 -35.70 4.10 14.82
N PRO A 48 -35.06 3.90 13.66
CA PRO A 48 -35.55 3.07 12.55
C PRO A 48 -35.55 1.56 12.83
N PHE A 49 -36.57 0.84 12.36
CA PHE A 49 -36.68 -0.63 12.47
C PHE A 49 -36.15 -1.32 11.19
N THR A 50 -35.84 -2.61 11.27
CA THR A 50 -35.52 -3.44 10.09
C THR A 50 -36.74 -3.59 9.17
N GLY A 51 -36.50 -3.86 7.90
CA GLY A 51 -37.54 -4.16 6.90
C GLY A 51 -38.44 -5.30 7.34
N GLN A 52 -37.87 -6.41 7.85
CA GLN A 52 -38.66 -7.54 8.34
C GLN A 52 -39.55 -7.17 9.54
N MET A 53 -39.09 -6.29 10.44
CA MET A 53 -39.93 -5.80 11.54
C MET A 53 -41.08 -4.92 11.03
N VAL A 54 -40.83 -4.08 10.03
CA VAL A 54 -41.87 -3.22 9.43
C VAL A 54 -42.90 -4.06 8.67
N GLU A 55 -42.48 -5.07 7.91
CA GLU A 55 -43.37 -6.05 7.27
C GLU A 55 -44.20 -6.82 8.29
N GLY A 56 -43.58 -7.20 9.41
CA GLY A 56 -44.26 -7.76 10.57
C GLY A 56 -45.34 -6.81 11.08
N CYS A 57 -45.00 -5.54 11.35
CA CYS A 57 -45.96 -4.54 11.81
C CYS A 57 -47.20 -4.45 10.91
N VAL A 58 -47.00 -4.40 9.58
CA VAL A 58 -48.09 -4.35 8.60
C VAL A 58 -48.94 -5.63 8.68
N SER A 59 -48.29 -6.79 8.73
CA SER A 59 -48.95 -8.10 8.78
C SER A 59 -49.79 -8.31 10.05
N TYR A 60 -49.34 -7.77 11.18
CA TYR A 60 -50.07 -7.81 12.46
C TYR A 60 -51.13 -6.70 12.59
N GLY A 61 -51.37 -5.92 11.54
CA GLY A 61 -52.42 -4.89 11.53
C GLY A 61 -52.07 -3.64 12.34
N GLY A 62 -50.77 -3.31 12.48
CA GLY A 62 -50.30 -2.12 13.19
C GLY A 62 -50.74 -0.78 12.58
N GLY A 63 -51.33 -0.82 11.37
CA GLY A 63 -51.94 0.33 10.72
C GLY A 63 -50.94 1.45 10.43
N SER A 64 -51.32 2.69 10.69
CA SER A 64 -50.47 3.85 10.40
C SER A 64 -49.22 3.93 11.28
N ALA A 65 -49.14 3.19 12.39
CA ALA A 65 -47.94 3.14 13.23
C ALA A 65 -46.73 2.52 12.51
N CYS A 66 -46.96 1.69 11.49
CA CYS A 66 -45.88 1.05 10.72
C CYS A 66 -45.14 2.02 9.79
N THR A 67 -45.75 3.19 9.49
CA THR A 67 -45.24 4.14 8.50
C THR A 67 -45.14 5.57 9.02
N ASN A 68 -45.89 5.94 10.07
CA ASN A 68 -45.87 7.29 10.62
C ASN A 68 -44.60 7.54 11.44
N SER A 69 -43.80 8.50 11.00
CA SER A 69 -42.71 9.05 11.80
C SER A 69 -43.20 10.17 12.72
N TYR A 70 -42.50 10.35 13.83
CA TYR A 70 -42.73 11.39 14.81
C TYR A 70 -41.43 12.17 15.04
N THR A 71 -41.55 13.47 15.25
CA THR A 71 -40.42 14.33 15.56
C THR A 71 -40.02 14.16 17.02
N TYR A 72 -38.76 13.84 17.26
CA TYR A 72 -38.17 13.80 18.59
C TYR A 72 -36.84 14.57 18.63
N PRO A 73 -36.56 15.33 19.70
CA PRO A 73 -35.24 15.92 19.90
C PRO A 73 -34.25 14.86 20.38
N VAL A 74 -33.02 14.95 19.88
CA VAL A 74 -31.83 14.21 20.32
C VAL A 74 -30.70 15.21 20.42
N GLN A 75 -30.27 15.53 21.65
CA GLN A 75 -29.21 16.51 21.90
C GLN A 75 -29.43 17.86 21.17
N GLY A 76 -30.68 18.32 21.10
CA GLY A 76 -31.04 19.58 20.43
C GLY A 76 -31.28 19.49 18.92
N THR A 77 -31.08 18.32 18.30
CA THR A 77 -31.40 18.07 16.88
C THR A 77 -32.72 17.32 16.76
N ASN A 78 -33.63 17.78 15.90
CA ASN A 78 -34.89 17.08 15.64
C ASN A 78 -34.72 15.98 14.60
N ILE A 79 -35.05 14.74 14.96
CA ILE A 79 -35.08 13.59 14.05
C ILE A 79 -36.51 13.11 13.84
N GLN A 80 -36.75 12.41 12.72
CA GLN A 80 -38.01 11.74 12.42
C GLN A 80 -37.83 10.23 12.60
N VAL A 81 -38.53 9.64 13.56
CA VAL A 81 -38.42 8.20 13.86
C VAL A 81 -39.79 7.54 13.98
N LEU A 82 -39.86 6.26 13.61
CA LEU A 82 -41.00 5.42 13.97
C LEU A 82 -41.04 5.22 15.48
N ARG A 83 -42.25 5.11 16.04
CA ARG A 83 -42.45 4.86 17.46
C ARG A 83 -43.50 3.78 17.64
N TRP A 84 -43.10 2.67 18.25
CA TRP A 84 -43.98 1.55 18.58
C TRP A 84 -44.04 1.34 20.08
N SER A 85 -45.17 0.84 20.59
CA SER A 85 -45.21 0.46 22.01
C SER A 85 -44.19 -0.65 22.27
N ARG A 86 -43.58 -0.63 23.45
CA ARG A 86 -42.50 -1.55 23.83
C ARG A 86 -42.90 -3.02 23.69
N SER A 87 -44.09 -3.38 24.16
CA SER A 87 -44.61 -4.74 24.02
C SER A 87 -44.82 -5.16 22.57
N PHE A 88 -45.25 -4.24 21.70
CA PHE A 88 -45.42 -4.52 20.28
C PHE A 88 -44.08 -4.68 19.57
N ALA A 89 -43.11 -3.79 19.81
CA ALA A 89 -41.77 -3.88 19.24
C ALA A 89 -41.04 -5.15 19.70
N GLN A 90 -41.15 -5.53 20.98
CA GLN A 90 -40.60 -6.78 21.52
C GLN A 90 -41.09 -8.02 20.76
N ASN A 91 -42.39 -8.07 20.47
CA ASN A 91 -42.98 -9.20 19.73
C ASN A 91 -42.45 -9.30 18.29
N LEU A 92 -42.16 -8.17 17.64
CA LEU A 92 -41.66 -8.13 16.26
C LEU A 92 -40.15 -8.28 16.16
N ARG A 93 -39.39 -7.81 17.17
CA ARG A 93 -37.92 -7.84 17.20
C ARG A 93 -37.36 -9.26 17.18
N GLY A 94 -38.09 -10.23 17.74
CA GLY A 94 -37.66 -11.62 17.85
C GLY A 94 -36.62 -11.86 18.94
N ASN A 95 -36.14 -13.10 19.03
CA ASN A 95 -35.27 -13.57 20.13
C ASN A 95 -33.79 -13.72 19.75
N GLY A 96 -33.40 -13.33 18.54
CA GLY A 96 -32.01 -13.43 18.07
C GLY A 96 -31.09 -12.37 18.69
N ASP A 97 -29.79 -12.46 18.39
CA ASP A 97 -28.80 -11.47 18.86
C ASP A 97 -29.00 -10.08 18.20
N CYS A 98 -29.57 -10.08 16.99
CA CYS A 98 -29.97 -8.89 16.24
C CYS A 98 -31.50 -8.84 16.04
N PRO A 99 -32.08 -7.65 15.82
CA PRO A 99 -33.47 -7.53 15.42
C PRO A 99 -33.79 -8.36 14.17
N ALA A 100 -34.99 -8.94 14.13
CA ALA A 100 -35.46 -9.77 13.01
C ALA A 100 -35.16 -9.11 11.65
N GLY A 101 -34.48 -9.82 10.76
CA GLY A 101 -34.07 -9.30 9.44
C GLY A 101 -32.62 -8.84 9.37
N SER A 102 -31.88 -8.84 10.48
CA SER A 102 -30.46 -8.47 10.51
C SER A 102 -29.61 -9.50 11.26
N VAL A 103 -28.29 -9.46 11.03
CA VAL A 103 -27.29 -10.36 11.62
C VAL A 103 -26.04 -9.59 12.07
N ARG A 104 -25.34 -10.08 13.10
CA ARG A 104 -24.06 -9.48 13.51
C ARG A 104 -23.05 -9.59 12.37
N SER A 105 -22.36 -8.50 12.07
CA SER A 105 -21.33 -8.47 11.03
C SER A 105 -20.01 -7.94 11.57
N ALA A 106 -18.97 -8.78 11.52
CA ALA A 106 -17.60 -8.37 11.87
C ALA A 106 -17.10 -7.24 10.96
N THR A 107 -17.49 -7.24 9.69
CA THR A 107 -17.19 -6.18 8.71
C THR A 107 -17.68 -4.81 9.16
N TYR A 108 -18.79 -4.75 9.90
CA TYR A 108 -19.40 -3.51 10.36
C TYR A 108 -19.31 -3.36 11.87
N GLY A 109 -18.14 -3.64 12.44
CA GLY A 109 -17.87 -3.41 13.87
C GLY A 109 -18.72 -4.26 14.82
N ASN A 110 -19.19 -5.43 14.37
CA ASN A 110 -20.17 -6.28 15.07
C ASN A 110 -21.53 -5.61 15.31
N HIS A 111 -21.89 -4.57 14.55
CA HIS A 111 -23.27 -4.07 14.50
C HIS A 111 -24.19 -5.03 13.72
N CYS A 112 -25.50 -4.80 13.81
CA CYS A 112 -26.49 -5.61 13.11
C CYS A 112 -26.66 -5.14 11.67
N TYR A 113 -26.29 -5.98 10.72
CA TYR A 113 -26.36 -5.74 9.30
C TYR A 113 -27.64 -6.35 8.71
N GLU A 114 -28.39 -5.53 7.97
CA GLU A 114 -29.54 -5.93 7.17
C GLU A 114 -29.21 -5.80 5.68
N GLU A 115 -29.34 -6.89 4.95
CA GLU A 115 -29.30 -6.89 3.48
C GLU A 115 -30.69 -6.61 2.92
N VAL A 116 -30.82 -5.62 2.05
CA VAL A 116 -32.11 -5.23 1.45
C VAL A 116 -32.05 -5.39 -0.06
N ALA A 117 -32.81 -6.35 -0.59
CA ALA A 117 -32.85 -6.61 -2.02
C ALA A 117 -33.36 -5.38 -2.81
N GLY A 118 -32.52 -4.85 -3.72
CA GLY A 118 -32.88 -3.73 -4.58
C GLY A 118 -32.90 -2.36 -3.87
N ALA A 119 -32.36 -2.26 -2.65
CA ALA A 119 -32.15 -1.00 -1.93
C ALA A 119 -30.79 -1.01 -1.23
N GLU A 120 -30.49 0.06 -0.49
CA GLU A 120 -29.25 0.16 0.28
C GLU A 120 -29.32 -0.70 1.55
N ASN A 121 -28.26 -1.47 1.80
CA ASN A 121 -28.11 -2.26 3.01
C ASN A 121 -27.94 -1.36 4.24
N ASN A 122 -28.38 -1.83 5.41
CA ASN A 122 -28.46 -1.00 6.61
C ASN A 122 -27.69 -1.61 7.78
N ILE A 123 -27.07 -0.74 8.57
CA ILE A 123 -26.39 -1.06 9.82
C ILE A 123 -27.21 -0.49 10.96
N TYR A 124 -27.54 -1.34 11.93
CA TYR A 124 -28.31 -1.01 13.12
C TYR A 124 -27.45 -1.27 14.36
N GLY A 125 -27.52 -0.37 15.33
CA GLY A 125 -26.87 -0.59 16.61
C GLY A 125 -26.62 0.66 17.42
N ASN A 126 -25.98 0.46 18.57
CA ASN A 126 -25.44 1.52 19.41
C ASN A 126 -24.10 1.98 18.84
N PHE A 127 -24.11 3.05 18.05
CA PHE A 127 -22.88 3.65 17.55
C PHE A 127 -22.13 4.35 18.69
N SER A 128 -20.83 4.07 18.79
CA SER A 128 -19.91 4.68 19.74
C SER A 128 -19.79 6.19 19.52
N GLN A 129 -19.31 6.90 20.54
CA GLN A 129 -19.09 8.35 20.44
C GLN A 129 -18.13 8.72 19.31
N ALA A 130 -17.11 7.89 19.05
CA ALA A 130 -16.17 8.10 17.95
C ALA A 130 -16.86 7.93 16.58
N GLU A 131 -17.69 6.90 16.41
CA GLU A 131 -18.51 6.70 15.19
C GLU A 131 -19.46 7.90 14.97
N VAL A 132 -20.11 8.40 16.02
CA VAL A 132 -21.00 9.57 15.94
C VAL A 132 -20.25 10.84 15.58
N SER A 133 -19.07 11.08 16.17
CA SER A 133 -18.24 12.24 15.86
C SER A 133 -17.73 12.22 14.41
N ALA A 134 -17.31 11.06 13.92
CA ALA A 134 -16.92 10.88 12.51
C ALA A 134 -18.11 11.04 11.56
N CYS A 135 -19.30 10.55 11.93
CA CYS A 135 -20.52 10.83 11.16
C CYS A 135 -20.78 12.35 11.04
N GLN A 136 -20.58 13.10 12.12
CA GLN A 136 -20.78 14.55 12.14
C GLN A 136 -19.75 15.29 11.28
N SER A 137 -18.48 14.87 11.26
CA SER A 137 -17.45 15.50 10.40
C SER A 137 -17.72 15.23 8.92
N LEU A 138 -18.22 14.04 8.57
CA LEU A 138 -18.69 13.70 7.23
C LEU A 138 -19.99 14.41 6.83
N SER A 139 -20.52 15.30 7.67
CA SER A 139 -21.79 15.98 7.42
C SER A 139 -22.97 15.02 7.20
N GLY A 140 -22.99 13.88 7.90
CA GLY A 140 -24.04 12.84 7.80
C GLY A 140 -25.46 13.29 8.21
N GLY A 141 -25.63 14.55 8.61
CA GLY A 141 -26.92 15.18 8.86
C GLY A 141 -27.66 14.55 10.03
N THR A 142 -28.98 14.37 9.88
CA THR A 142 -29.82 13.78 10.95
C THR A 142 -29.54 12.30 11.17
N ALA A 143 -28.91 11.59 10.24
CA ALA A 143 -28.59 10.17 10.39
C ALA A 143 -27.64 9.91 11.57
N CYS A 144 -26.73 10.84 11.86
CA CYS A 144 -25.80 10.77 13.00
C CYS A 144 -26.49 10.72 14.36
N PHE A 145 -27.76 11.13 14.42
CA PHE A 145 -28.58 11.16 15.63
C PHE A 145 -29.60 10.02 15.64
N THR A 146 -29.41 8.99 14.80
CA THR A 146 -30.27 7.80 14.72
C THR A 146 -29.42 6.54 14.77
N ASN A 147 -30.04 5.41 15.14
CA ASN A 147 -29.37 4.11 15.25
C ASN A 147 -29.47 3.26 13.97
N ARG A 148 -29.55 3.91 12.81
CA ARG A 148 -29.49 3.25 11.50
C ARG A 148 -28.69 4.09 10.52
N TRP A 149 -27.61 3.51 10.00
CA TRP A 149 -26.83 4.07 8.89
C TRP A 149 -26.89 3.13 7.70
N SER A 150 -26.68 3.65 6.50
CA SER A 150 -26.46 2.75 5.38
C SER A 150 -25.09 2.08 5.49
N ALA A 151 -24.96 0.88 4.93
CA ALA A 151 -23.70 0.12 4.98
C ALA A 151 -22.55 0.87 4.28
N GLY A 152 -22.84 1.53 3.15
CA GLY A 152 -21.85 2.36 2.45
C GLY A 152 -21.41 3.55 3.29
N PHE A 153 -22.36 4.27 3.91
CA PHE A 153 -22.03 5.40 4.76
C PHE A 153 -21.29 5.00 6.05
N TYR A 154 -21.64 3.86 6.65
CA TYR A 154 -20.92 3.33 7.81
C TYR A 154 -19.43 3.06 7.50
N LEU A 155 -19.12 2.56 6.29
CA LEU A 155 -17.73 2.39 5.87
C LEU A 155 -17.01 3.73 5.74
N SER A 156 -17.67 4.77 5.22
CA SER A 156 -17.10 6.13 5.23
C SER A 156 -16.87 6.64 6.65
N VAL A 157 -17.77 6.37 7.60
CA VAL A 157 -17.57 6.70 9.02
C VAL A 157 -16.38 5.97 9.59
N LYS A 158 -16.19 4.68 9.26
CA LYS A 158 -15.01 3.92 9.68
C LYS A 158 -13.73 4.51 9.13
N GLU A 159 -13.75 4.89 7.87
CA GLU A 159 -12.63 5.55 7.21
C GLU A 159 -12.30 6.88 7.90
N GLU A 160 -13.29 7.73 8.13
CA GLU A 160 -13.12 9.01 8.85
C GLU A 160 -12.63 8.82 10.30
N MET A 161 -13.07 7.76 10.99
CA MET A 161 -12.55 7.43 12.31
C MET A 161 -11.07 7.05 12.27
N ASN A 162 -10.63 6.42 11.20
CA ASN A 162 -9.21 6.12 10.97
C ASN A 162 -8.42 7.38 10.58
N GLN A 163 -9.10 8.41 10.05
CA GLN A 163 -8.51 9.69 9.64
C GLN A 163 -8.55 10.80 10.73
N GLN A 164 -8.93 10.50 11.98
CA GLN A 164 -8.98 11.50 13.07
C GLN A 164 -7.56 12.04 13.39
N PRO A 165 -7.28 13.34 13.18
CA PRO A 165 -6.00 13.94 13.54
C PRO A 165 -5.81 13.90 15.06
N GLY A 166 -4.89 13.07 15.54
CA GLY A 166 -4.43 13.07 16.93
C GLY A 166 -4.70 11.82 17.77
N VAL A 167 -5.38 10.79 17.25
CA VAL A 167 -5.32 9.45 17.87
C VAL A 167 -4.28 8.63 17.11
N LEU A 168 -3.10 8.50 17.69
CA LEU A 168 -2.08 7.61 17.16
C LEU A 168 -2.61 6.18 17.29
N THR A 169 -2.84 5.50 16.18
CA THR A 169 -3.17 4.06 16.15
C THR A 169 -1.88 3.25 16.08
N ASN A 170 -1.86 2.09 16.72
CA ASN A 170 -0.71 1.20 16.67
C ASN A 170 -0.34 0.84 15.23
N LYS A 171 0.96 0.94 14.89
CA LYS A 171 1.57 0.46 13.65
C LYS A 171 2.83 -0.37 13.90
N PHE A 172 2.84 -1.11 15.00
CA PHE A 172 4.00 -1.90 15.39
C PHE A 172 4.39 -2.90 14.32
N GLY A 173 5.71 -3.02 14.13
CA GLY A 173 6.31 -3.92 13.17
C GLY A 173 7.06 -5.08 13.80
N ALA A 174 7.28 -6.13 13.00
CA ALA A 174 8.19 -7.23 13.31
C ALA A 174 9.21 -7.38 12.18
N TRP A 175 10.42 -7.85 12.49
CA TRP A 175 11.48 -8.06 11.51
C TRP A 175 11.68 -9.55 11.21
N LEU A 176 11.75 -9.90 9.93
CA LEU A 176 12.04 -11.24 9.43
C LEU A 176 13.42 -11.24 8.77
N TRP A 177 14.30 -12.14 9.25
CA TRP A 177 15.63 -12.32 8.66
C TRP A 177 15.62 -13.28 7.49
N TYR A 178 15.10 -14.49 7.69
CA TYR A 178 14.87 -15.49 6.64
C TYR A 178 13.64 -16.33 7.00
N ILE A 179 12.75 -16.60 6.04
CA ILE A 179 11.59 -17.46 6.28
C ILE A 179 11.99 -18.93 6.48
N ASP A 180 13.07 -19.34 5.84
CA ASP A 180 13.62 -20.71 5.87
C ASP A 180 14.68 -20.91 6.97
N GLU A 181 14.89 -19.90 7.84
CA GLU A 181 15.78 -20.04 8.98
C GLU A 181 15.32 -21.19 9.88
N GLN A 182 16.28 -22.03 10.29
CA GLN A 182 16.01 -23.15 11.18
C GLN A 182 15.24 -22.69 12.42
N GLY A 183 14.06 -23.25 12.66
CA GLY A 183 13.25 -22.90 13.83
C GLY A 183 12.07 -21.97 13.55
N VAL A 184 12.08 -21.22 12.44
CA VAL A 184 10.88 -20.47 12.00
C VAL A 184 9.77 -21.44 11.62
N ASN A 185 10.10 -22.47 10.83
CA ASN A 185 9.24 -23.61 10.46
C ASN A 185 7.83 -23.22 9.99
N ARG A 186 7.73 -22.11 9.24
CA ARG A 186 6.47 -21.54 8.74
C ARG A 186 6.62 -21.13 7.29
N THR A 187 5.53 -21.18 6.54
CA THR A 187 5.41 -20.45 5.27
C THR A 187 5.11 -18.97 5.53
N HIS A 188 5.28 -18.11 4.53
CA HIS A 188 4.83 -16.71 4.65
C HIS A 188 3.36 -16.59 5.04
N ALA A 189 2.48 -17.45 4.51
CA ALA A 189 1.06 -17.44 4.86
C ALA A 189 0.83 -17.74 6.35
N GLN A 190 1.49 -18.77 6.87
CA GLN A 190 1.38 -19.15 8.29
C GLN A 190 1.95 -18.07 9.21
N LEU A 191 3.10 -17.48 8.84
CA LEU A 191 3.69 -16.39 9.60
C LEU A 191 2.78 -15.15 9.57
N ALA A 192 2.23 -14.81 8.41
CA ALA A 192 1.33 -13.67 8.28
C ALA A 192 0.03 -13.87 9.09
N ASP A 193 -0.54 -15.07 9.09
CA ASP A 193 -1.72 -15.40 9.93
C ASP A 193 -1.42 -15.19 11.43
N GLU A 194 -0.24 -15.63 11.89
CA GLU A 194 0.16 -15.51 13.29
C GLU A 194 0.45 -14.06 13.69
N LEU A 195 1.16 -13.30 12.84
CA LEU A 195 1.42 -11.88 13.06
C LEU A 195 0.13 -11.05 13.06
N ALA A 196 -0.80 -11.35 12.15
CA ALA A 196 -2.10 -10.68 12.09
C ALA A 196 -2.95 -10.99 13.34
N ALA A 197 -2.90 -12.24 13.82
CA ALA A 197 -3.60 -12.64 15.05
C ALA A 197 -3.04 -11.94 16.30
N LEU A 198 -1.76 -11.58 16.31
CA LEU A 198 -1.18 -10.75 17.37
C LEU A 198 -1.63 -9.29 17.27
N GLY A 199 -1.86 -8.77 16.07
CA GLY A 199 -2.14 -7.35 15.81
C GLY A 199 -0.96 -6.57 15.24
N VAL A 200 0.08 -7.27 14.75
CA VAL A 200 1.19 -6.66 14.01
C VAL A 200 0.67 -5.97 12.75
N LYS A 201 1.15 -4.77 12.46
CA LYS A 201 0.71 -3.99 11.27
C LYS A 201 1.80 -3.87 10.21
N ARG A 202 3.07 -4.15 10.53
CA ARG A 202 4.19 -4.14 9.57
C ARG A 202 5.08 -5.36 9.69
N ILE A 203 5.58 -5.85 8.56
CA ILE A 203 6.64 -6.85 8.53
C ILE A 203 7.82 -6.32 7.71
N PHE A 204 9.02 -6.34 8.28
CA PHE A 204 10.26 -5.97 7.59
C PHE A 204 10.97 -7.25 7.14
N ILE A 205 10.91 -7.56 5.85
CA ILE A 205 11.44 -8.80 5.26
C ILE A 205 12.79 -8.52 4.61
N LYS A 206 13.81 -9.30 4.94
CA LYS A 206 15.12 -9.17 4.30
C LYS A 206 15.03 -9.62 2.85
N ILE A 207 15.50 -8.78 1.93
CA ILE A 207 15.49 -9.10 0.50
C ILE A 207 16.87 -9.04 -0.14
N ALA A 208 17.86 -8.51 0.57
CA ALA A 208 19.23 -8.45 0.10
C ALA A 208 20.28 -8.44 1.23
N ASP A 209 21.50 -8.76 0.84
CA ASP A 209 22.71 -8.70 1.65
C ASP A 209 23.86 -8.18 0.77
N GLY A 210 24.16 -6.89 0.91
CA GLY A 210 25.00 -6.18 -0.05
C GLY A 210 24.41 -6.26 -1.47
N THR A 211 25.19 -6.78 -2.41
CA THR A 211 24.77 -6.93 -3.82
C THR A 211 24.02 -8.23 -4.10
N GLN A 212 23.83 -9.09 -3.09
CA GLN A 212 23.08 -10.34 -3.24
C GLN A 212 21.61 -10.07 -2.93
N ASN A 213 20.76 -10.08 -3.94
CA ASN A 213 19.33 -9.77 -3.84
C ASN A 213 18.49 -11.04 -4.18
N CYS A 214 17.55 -10.95 -5.12
CA CYS A 214 16.53 -11.96 -5.41
C CYS A 214 17.03 -13.38 -5.70
N ASN A 215 18.30 -13.56 -6.06
CA ASN A 215 18.88 -14.91 -6.19
C ASN A 215 19.01 -15.64 -4.84
N LEU A 216 19.29 -14.89 -3.76
CA LEU A 216 19.42 -15.43 -2.40
C LEU A 216 18.09 -15.39 -1.64
N PHE A 217 17.20 -14.47 -2.02
CA PHE A 217 15.92 -14.20 -1.34
C PHE A 217 14.75 -14.37 -2.30
N ALA A 218 14.70 -15.50 -3.01
CA ALA A 218 13.72 -15.74 -4.07
C ALA A 218 12.26 -15.78 -3.56
N ASP A 219 12.07 -16.19 -2.30
CA ASP A 219 10.78 -16.14 -1.60
C ASP A 219 10.32 -14.69 -1.36
N ALA A 220 11.24 -13.81 -0.97
CA ALA A 220 10.96 -12.41 -0.68
C ALA A 220 10.80 -11.56 -1.95
N CYS A 221 11.52 -11.88 -3.03
CA CYS A 221 11.36 -11.25 -4.34
C CYS A 221 10.15 -11.82 -5.12
N SER A 222 8.96 -11.72 -4.54
CA SER A 222 7.72 -12.25 -5.11
C SER A 222 6.53 -11.40 -4.69
N SER A 223 5.69 -11.00 -5.66
CA SER A 223 4.40 -10.35 -5.37
C SER A 223 3.46 -11.25 -4.59
N THR A 224 3.56 -12.58 -4.75
CA THR A 224 2.77 -13.53 -3.95
C THR A 224 3.08 -13.38 -2.46
N THR A 225 4.35 -13.12 -2.11
CA THR A 225 4.76 -12.94 -0.72
C THR A 225 4.20 -11.65 -0.14
N THR A 226 4.29 -10.53 -0.86
CA THR A 226 3.75 -9.25 -0.38
C THR A 226 2.22 -9.26 -0.31
N ASP A 227 1.53 -9.87 -1.27
CA ASP A 227 0.07 -10.03 -1.29
C ASP A 227 -0.46 -10.86 -0.11
N ILE A 228 0.32 -11.87 0.32
CA ILE A 228 0.00 -12.65 1.54
C ILE A 228 -0.11 -11.74 2.77
N TYR A 229 0.83 -10.82 2.96
CA TYR A 229 0.81 -9.91 4.12
C TYR A 229 -0.24 -8.82 3.97
N LYS A 230 -0.35 -8.20 2.78
CA LYS A 230 -1.35 -7.16 2.51
C LYS A 230 -2.78 -7.65 2.73
N SER A 231 -3.11 -8.86 2.27
CA SER A 231 -4.44 -9.46 2.48
C SER A 231 -4.81 -9.69 3.95
N ARG A 232 -3.85 -9.55 4.87
CA ARG A 232 -4.04 -9.64 6.33
C ARG A 232 -3.91 -8.28 7.02
N GLY A 233 -3.89 -7.19 6.27
CA GLY A 233 -3.72 -5.83 6.80
C GLY A 233 -2.32 -5.56 7.36
N ILE A 234 -1.31 -6.31 6.89
CA ILE A 234 0.09 -6.11 7.28
C ILE A 234 0.82 -5.45 6.11
N GLU A 235 1.49 -4.34 6.37
CA GLU A 235 2.39 -3.68 5.43
C GLU A 235 3.68 -4.49 5.24
N PRO A 236 3.95 -5.02 4.03
CA PRO A 236 5.25 -5.61 3.74
C PRO A 236 6.27 -4.51 3.42
N TRP A 237 7.29 -4.39 4.26
CA TRP A 237 8.47 -3.55 4.06
C TRP A 237 9.68 -4.43 3.73
N ALA A 238 10.54 -3.97 2.83
CA ALA A 238 11.79 -4.66 2.51
C ALA A 238 12.95 -4.07 3.31
N TRP A 239 13.98 -4.88 3.59
CA TRP A 239 15.24 -4.36 4.12
C TRP A 239 16.47 -5.13 3.62
N ALA A 240 17.65 -4.53 3.76
CA ALA A 240 18.92 -5.15 3.39
C ALA A 240 20.08 -4.64 4.25
N TYR A 241 21.13 -5.46 4.38
CA TYR A 241 22.44 -5.00 4.84
C TYR A 241 23.17 -4.27 3.72
N ASN A 242 23.76 -3.12 4.04
CA ASN A 242 24.46 -2.30 3.07
C ASN A 242 25.88 -1.95 3.48
N TYR A 243 26.82 -2.10 2.53
CA TYR A 243 28.26 -1.98 2.73
C TYR A 243 28.88 -0.92 1.81
N PRO A 244 30.13 -0.48 2.03
CA PRO A 244 30.82 0.40 1.09
C PRO A 244 31.04 -0.22 -0.29
N ASN A 245 31.03 0.63 -1.33
CA ASN A 245 31.18 0.31 -2.76
C ASN A 245 29.97 -0.39 -3.40
N ASN A 246 29.95 -0.49 -4.74
CA ASN A 246 28.89 -1.15 -5.52
C ASN A 246 27.46 -0.65 -5.22
N TYR A 247 27.33 0.65 -4.91
CA TYR A 247 26.10 1.23 -4.37
C TYR A 247 24.88 1.02 -5.27
N SER A 248 25.01 1.17 -6.59
CA SER A 248 23.92 0.92 -7.54
C SER A 248 23.44 -0.54 -7.48
N ALA A 249 24.35 -1.51 -7.47
CA ALA A 249 23.99 -2.93 -7.39
C ALA A 249 23.35 -3.31 -6.04
N GLN A 250 23.65 -2.57 -4.97
CA GLN A 250 22.95 -2.73 -3.69
C GLN A 250 21.56 -2.08 -3.72
N ALA A 251 21.44 -0.93 -4.38
CA ALA A 251 20.19 -0.20 -4.56
C ALA A 251 19.18 -0.93 -5.45
N ASP A 252 19.62 -1.88 -6.28
CA ASP A 252 18.74 -2.82 -7.00
C ASP A 252 17.76 -3.52 -6.05
N ALA A 253 18.13 -3.75 -4.79
CA ALA A 253 17.22 -4.29 -3.78
C ALA A 253 15.98 -3.42 -3.59
N LEU A 254 16.14 -2.09 -3.52
CA LEU A 254 15.00 -1.17 -3.42
C LEU A 254 14.14 -1.22 -4.68
N TYR A 255 14.76 -1.24 -5.85
CA TYR A 255 14.04 -1.36 -7.12
C TYR A 255 13.18 -2.62 -7.15
N TYR A 256 13.74 -3.76 -6.75
CA TYR A 256 13.01 -5.02 -6.64
C TYR A 256 11.93 -4.99 -5.55
N ALA A 257 12.18 -4.34 -4.42
CA ALA A 257 11.15 -4.15 -3.39
C ALA A 257 9.92 -3.45 -3.98
N ALA A 258 10.12 -2.34 -4.69
CA ALA A 258 9.04 -1.65 -5.38
C ALA A 258 8.36 -2.55 -6.42
N GLN A 259 9.14 -3.22 -7.27
CA GLN A 259 8.63 -4.14 -8.30
C GLN A 259 7.73 -5.24 -7.72
N TYR A 260 8.09 -5.79 -6.56
CA TYR A 260 7.35 -6.88 -5.92
C TYR A 260 6.29 -6.38 -4.93
N GLY A 261 5.97 -5.08 -4.94
CA GLY A 261 4.83 -4.52 -4.22
C GLY A 261 5.07 -4.34 -2.71
N TYR A 262 6.31 -4.23 -2.26
CA TYR A 262 6.58 -3.71 -0.92
C TYR A 262 6.14 -2.25 -0.80
N VAL A 263 5.78 -1.78 0.40
CA VAL A 263 5.31 -0.39 0.61
C VAL A 263 6.47 0.59 0.89
N GLY A 264 7.67 0.06 1.09
CA GLY A 264 8.89 0.84 1.31
C GLY A 264 10.10 -0.04 1.56
N PHE A 265 11.25 0.61 1.74
CA PHE A 265 12.53 -0.06 1.89
C PHE A 265 13.35 0.53 3.04
N VAL A 266 14.01 -0.30 3.83
CA VAL A 266 14.92 0.11 4.91
C VAL A 266 16.35 -0.34 4.62
N SER A 267 17.28 0.61 4.53
CA SER A 267 18.71 0.36 4.40
C SER A 267 19.34 0.18 5.79
N ASP A 268 19.95 -0.97 6.07
CA ASP A 268 20.77 -1.17 7.27
C ASP A 268 22.22 -0.77 6.97
N VAL A 269 22.62 0.39 7.50
CA VAL A 269 23.91 1.02 7.23
C VAL A 269 24.96 0.46 8.18
N GLU A 270 25.84 -0.36 7.63
CA GLU A 270 26.82 -1.12 8.42
C GLU A 270 27.99 -0.29 8.96
N VAL A 271 28.68 -0.87 9.94
CA VAL A 271 29.77 -0.26 10.71
C VAL A 271 30.88 0.35 9.85
N GLU A 272 31.09 -0.14 8.63
CA GLU A 272 32.12 0.36 7.71
C GLU A 272 31.83 1.78 7.19
N PHE A 273 30.62 2.32 7.37
CA PHE A 273 30.30 3.71 7.06
C PHE A 273 30.64 4.71 8.18
N ASN A 274 31.10 4.23 9.34
CA ASN A 274 31.53 5.08 10.43
C ASN A 274 32.58 6.12 9.98
N ASN A 275 32.37 7.39 10.35
CA ASN A 275 33.22 8.52 10.00
C ASN A 275 33.39 8.76 8.48
N THR A 276 32.53 8.16 7.66
CA THR A 276 32.51 8.41 6.21
C THR A 276 31.53 9.52 5.86
N THR A 277 31.73 10.15 4.70
CA THR A 277 30.85 11.22 4.18
C THR A 277 30.50 10.93 2.73
N THR A 278 31.51 10.80 1.87
CA THR A 278 31.32 10.50 0.45
C THR A 278 30.61 9.16 0.24
N ALA A 279 30.99 8.13 1.00
CA ALA A 279 30.38 6.81 0.90
C ALA A 279 28.88 6.82 1.24
N LEU A 280 28.47 7.54 2.30
CA LEU A 280 27.05 7.69 2.67
C LEU A 280 26.26 8.43 1.58
N HIS A 281 26.77 9.55 1.07
CA HIS A 281 26.13 10.25 -0.06
C HIS A 281 25.99 9.34 -1.28
N SER A 282 27.03 8.58 -1.63
CA SER A 282 26.99 7.68 -2.79
C SER A 282 26.02 6.52 -2.60
N LEU A 283 25.92 5.95 -1.40
CA LEU A 283 24.94 4.91 -1.07
C LEU A 283 23.53 5.45 -1.26
N PHE A 284 23.17 6.51 -0.55
CA PHE A 284 21.79 7.00 -0.54
C PHE A 284 21.38 7.74 -1.81
N GLN A 285 22.33 8.30 -2.57
CA GLN A 285 22.05 8.75 -3.93
C GLN A 285 21.64 7.56 -4.82
N ALA A 286 22.36 6.44 -4.75
CA ALA A 286 21.99 5.26 -5.53
C ALA A 286 20.60 4.71 -5.16
N PHE A 287 20.24 4.71 -3.87
CA PHE A 287 18.88 4.36 -3.44
C PHE A 287 17.81 5.35 -3.92
N THR A 288 18.14 6.65 -3.95
CA THR A 288 17.25 7.67 -4.51
C THR A 288 17.03 7.46 -6.00
N ASP A 289 18.10 7.19 -6.75
CA ASP A 289 18.06 6.93 -8.19
C ASP A 289 17.24 5.66 -8.47
N ALA A 290 17.45 4.57 -7.70
CA ALA A 290 16.67 3.33 -7.83
C ALA A 290 15.17 3.54 -7.52
N ARG A 291 14.83 4.40 -6.55
CA ARG A 291 13.43 4.76 -6.27
C ARG A 291 12.82 5.51 -7.45
N ILE A 292 13.54 6.46 -8.02
CA ILE A 292 13.09 7.22 -9.20
C ILE A 292 12.91 6.26 -10.39
N ASP A 293 13.83 5.33 -10.60
CA ASP A 293 13.72 4.33 -11.66
C ASP A 293 12.50 3.42 -11.45
N ALA A 294 12.21 2.99 -10.22
CA ALA A 294 11.03 2.21 -9.91
C ALA A 294 9.72 3.01 -10.15
N GLN A 295 9.72 4.30 -9.82
CA GLN A 295 8.60 5.21 -10.08
C GLN A 295 8.37 5.39 -11.59
N ASN A 296 9.44 5.64 -12.35
CA ASN A 296 9.38 5.81 -13.79
C ASN A 296 8.89 4.53 -14.51
N ASN A 297 9.20 3.36 -13.96
CA ASN A 297 8.72 2.07 -14.46
C ASN A 297 7.32 1.69 -13.95
N GLY A 298 6.66 2.56 -13.17
CA GLY A 298 5.29 2.34 -12.68
C GLY A 298 5.17 1.25 -11.62
N TYR A 299 6.27 0.88 -10.96
CA TYR A 299 6.25 -0.11 -9.87
C TYR A 299 5.80 0.49 -8.53
N THR A 300 5.96 1.80 -8.38
CA THR A 300 5.53 2.55 -7.21
C THR A 300 5.34 4.02 -7.56
N ASP A 301 4.83 4.83 -6.62
CA ASP A 301 4.74 6.28 -6.76
C ASP A 301 5.60 7.03 -5.72
N SER A 302 5.34 8.33 -5.54
CA SER A 302 6.02 9.19 -4.57
C SER A 302 5.84 8.78 -3.10
N SER A 303 4.88 7.88 -2.80
CA SER A 303 4.66 7.33 -1.48
C SER A 303 5.65 6.21 -1.11
N PHE A 304 6.54 5.76 -2.01
CA PHE A 304 7.56 4.77 -1.63
C PHE A 304 8.62 5.37 -0.70
N ALA A 305 8.57 4.99 0.57
CA ALA A 305 9.47 5.54 1.59
C ALA A 305 10.79 4.78 1.68
N ILE A 306 11.85 5.53 1.96
CA ILE A 306 13.19 5.02 2.28
C ILE A 306 13.45 5.25 3.76
N GLY A 307 13.60 4.18 4.54
CA GLY A 307 14.10 4.24 5.91
C GLY A 307 15.59 3.90 5.99
N ALA A 308 16.22 4.27 7.10
CA ALA A 308 17.53 3.74 7.43
C ALA A 308 17.64 3.31 8.88
N THR A 309 18.29 2.18 9.11
CA THR A 309 18.86 1.81 10.41
C THR A 309 20.39 1.87 10.31
N THR A 310 21.05 1.92 11.45
CA THR A 310 22.51 2.03 11.54
C THR A 310 23.04 0.98 12.48
N TRP A 311 24.20 0.43 12.18
CA TRP A 311 24.90 -0.45 13.09
C TRP A 311 25.21 0.25 14.41
N GLY A 312 24.62 -0.27 15.51
CA GLY A 312 24.78 0.30 16.84
C GLY A 312 24.28 1.74 16.99
N ASN A 313 24.71 2.41 18.06
CA ASN A 313 24.37 3.82 18.28
C ASN A 313 25.28 4.74 17.43
N PRO A 314 24.74 5.57 16.52
CA PRO A 314 25.52 6.52 15.72
C PRO A 314 26.47 7.42 16.52
N ALA A 315 26.05 7.86 17.71
CA ALA A 315 26.83 8.78 18.54
C ALA A 315 28.15 8.15 19.02
N ASP A 316 28.15 6.83 19.27
CA ASP A 316 29.30 6.11 19.78
C ASP A 316 30.32 5.76 18.69
N GLN A 317 29.90 5.77 17.44
CA GLN A 317 30.64 5.20 16.31
C GLN A 317 31.03 6.23 15.24
N GLY A 318 30.48 7.44 15.31
CA GLY A 318 30.74 8.51 14.33
C GLY A 318 29.97 8.33 13.03
N MET A 319 28.80 7.69 13.06
CA MET A 319 27.91 7.59 11.90
C MET A 319 27.24 8.95 11.65
N ASN A 320 27.24 9.41 10.40
CA ASN A 320 26.77 10.76 10.07
C ASN A 320 25.26 10.78 9.74
N VAL A 321 24.43 10.83 10.79
CA VAL A 321 22.96 10.86 10.69
C VAL A 321 22.47 12.03 9.84
N GLY A 322 23.05 13.22 9.96
CA GLY A 322 22.67 14.38 9.15
C GLY A 322 22.93 14.24 7.65
N ILE A 323 23.80 13.32 7.21
CA ILE A 323 23.90 12.95 5.79
C ILE A 323 22.76 12.02 5.41
N ILE A 324 22.51 10.99 6.21
CA ILE A 324 21.43 10.01 5.97
C ILE A 324 20.08 10.73 5.88
N ASP A 325 19.81 11.68 6.79
CA ASP A 325 18.58 12.47 6.87
C ASP A 325 18.23 13.26 5.60
N GLN A 326 19.23 13.58 4.76
CA GLN A 326 19.01 14.28 3.48
C GLN A 326 18.28 13.41 2.45
N TYR A 327 18.29 12.08 2.62
CA TYR A 327 17.83 11.13 1.62
C TYR A 327 16.68 10.25 2.10
N VAL A 328 16.62 9.98 3.40
CA VAL A 328 15.61 9.09 3.99
C VAL A 328 14.37 9.85 4.41
N ASP A 329 13.27 9.10 4.50
CA ASP A 329 11.98 9.56 4.97
C ASP A 329 11.83 9.38 6.50
N PHE A 330 12.58 8.44 7.09
CA PHE A 330 12.63 8.20 8.54
C PHE A 330 13.90 7.42 8.94
N HIS A 331 14.24 7.47 10.24
CA HIS A 331 15.32 6.70 10.85
C HIS A 331 14.77 5.59 11.73
N MET A 332 15.51 4.50 11.89
CA MET A 332 15.15 3.37 12.75
C MET A 332 16.30 2.96 13.68
N PRO A 333 16.49 3.64 14.81
CA PRO A 333 17.56 3.31 15.76
C PRO A 333 17.40 1.89 16.31
N GLN A 334 18.51 1.15 16.34
CA GLN A 334 18.61 -0.15 17.01
C GLN A 334 18.72 0.04 18.52
N THR A 335 17.61 0.38 19.19
CA THR A 335 17.55 0.58 20.65
C THR A 335 17.42 -0.76 21.36
N TYR A 336 18.46 -1.57 21.22
CA TYR A 336 18.51 -2.96 21.65
C TYR A 336 18.84 -3.07 23.14
N VAL A 337 17.97 -2.52 23.99
CA VAL A 337 18.13 -2.51 25.46
C VAL A 337 18.37 -3.90 26.05
N GLU A 338 17.85 -4.96 25.44
CA GLU A 338 18.15 -6.34 25.82
C GLU A 338 19.63 -6.70 25.58
N VAL A 339 20.14 -6.40 24.39
CA VAL A 339 21.53 -6.66 23.98
C VAL A 339 22.50 -5.84 24.83
N TRP A 340 22.13 -4.62 25.20
CA TRP A 340 22.94 -3.75 26.06
C TRP A 340 22.97 -4.21 27.52
N GLY A 341 21.93 -4.93 27.98
CA GLY A 341 21.90 -5.65 29.24
C GLY A 341 20.87 -5.14 30.26
N GLY A 342 20.79 -5.82 31.40
CA GLY A 342 19.70 -5.66 32.38
C GLY A 342 19.51 -4.24 32.94
N SER A 343 20.56 -3.42 33.04
CA SER A 343 20.43 -2.02 33.47
C SER A 343 19.70 -1.15 32.44
N TYR A 344 19.80 -1.49 31.15
CA TYR A 344 19.13 -0.76 30.08
C TYR A 344 17.66 -1.16 29.98
N MET A 345 17.36 -2.45 30.12
CA MET A 345 15.99 -2.95 30.17
C MET A 345 15.19 -2.43 31.38
N ALA A 346 15.87 -1.99 32.45
CA ALA A 346 15.19 -1.49 33.65
C ALA A 346 14.44 -0.17 33.43
N ASP A 347 14.86 0.64 32.44
CA ASP A 347 14.21 1.90 32.08
C ASP A 347 14.25 2.14 30.56
N PRO A 348 13.44 1.41 29.77
CA PRO A 348 13.45 1.53 28.31
C PRO A 348 13.03 2.92 27.83
N ALA A 349 12.11 3.59 28.55
CA ALA A 349 11.60 4.91 28.19
C ALA A 349 12.71 5.98 28.24
N TYR A 350 13.59 5.91 29.24
CA TYR A 350 14.78 6.76 29.29
C TYR A 350 15.66 6.59 28.05
N TRP A 351 15.90 5.36 27.60
CA TRP A 351 16.76 5.09 26.45
C TRP A 351 16.14 5.47 25.10
N ILE A 352 14.81 5.45 24.99
CA ILE A 352 14.11 6.05 23.86
C ILE A 352 14.39 7.56 23.82
N GLU A 353 14.16 8.28 24.92
CA GLU A 353 14.41 9.72 24.98
C GLU A 353 15.89 10.08 24.68
N VAL A 354 16.84 9.31 25.22
CA VAL A 354 18.26 9.48 24.91
C VAL A 354 18.52 9.29 23.42
N GLY A 355 18.03 8.20 22.83
CA GLY A 355 18.21 7.92 21.41
C GLY A 355 17.60 9.00 20.50
N ASP A 356 16.37 9.43 20.81
CA ASP A 356 15.71 10.54 20.11
C ASP A 356 16.58 11.81 20.16
N CYS A 357 16.96 12.24 21.37
CA CYS A 357 17.75 13.46 21.54
C CYS A 357 19.13 13.36 20.87
N GLU A 358 19.78 12.21 20.89
CA GLU A 358 21.06 11.98 20.21
C GLU A 358 20.91 12.07 18.69
N TYR A 359 19.91 11.40 18.09
CA TYR A 359 19.64 11.51 16.66
C TYR A 359 19.35 12.95 16.25
N ARG A 360 18.55 13.70 17.04
CA ARG A 360 18.32 15.14 16.81
C ARG A 360 19.62 15.95 16.86
N GLN A 361 20.50 15.69 17.82
CA GLN A 361 21.80 16.36 17.92
C GLN A 361 22.73 16.03 16.75
N LEU A 362 22.65 14.81 16.21
CA LEU A 362 23.41 14.36 15.05
C LEU A 362 22.81 14.83 13.71
N GLY A 363 21.68 15.55 13.74
CA GLY A 363 21.10 16.22 12.59
C GLY A 363 19.84 15.59 12.01
N ALA A 364 19.23 14.59 12.67
CA ALA A 364 17.96 14.03 12.22
C ALA A 364 16.82 15.05 12.33
N GLN A 365 16.13 15.32 11.24
CA GLN A 365 14.91 16.13 11.19
C GLN A 365 13.68 15.29 10.84
N LYS A 366 13.89 14.09 10.31
CA LYS A 366 12.84 13.13 9.94
C LYS A 366 12.33 12.33 11.15
N PRO A 367 11.18 11.63 11.01
CA PRO A 367 10.70 10.73 12.05
C PRO A 367 11.72 9.67 12.49
N ILE A 368 11.62 9.22 13.74
CA ILE A 368 12.51 8.24 14.37
C ILE A 368 11.65 7.08 14.90
N TRP A 369 11.88 5.87 14.39
CA TRP A 369 11.08 4.67 14.66
C TRP A 369 11.94 3.58 15.31
N HIS A 370 11.94 3.52 16.63
CA HIS A 370 12.85 2.65 17.37
C HIS A 370 12.56 1.15 17.18
N ILE A 371 13.64 0.37 17.18
CA ILE A 371 13.61 -1.09 17.12
C ILE A 371 14.07 -1.65 18.48
N VAL A 372 13.25 -2.49 19.11
CA VAL A 372 13.65 -3.25 20.31
C VAL A 372 14.12 -4.65 19.91
N SER A 373 15.14 -5.18 20.59
CA SER A 373 15.56 -6.57 20.42
C SER A 373 14.93 -7.48 21.48
N THR A 374 14.56 -8.68 21.05
CA THR A 374 14.05 -9.80 21.87
C THR A 374 14.83 -11.09 21.61
N GLU A 375 16.02 -10.98 20.99
CA GLU A 375 16.80 -12.11 20.49
C GLU A 375 17.33 -13.06 21.57
N TYR A 376 17.40 -12.61 22.84
CA TYR A 376 17.92 -13.42 23.95
C TYR A 376 16.85 -13.94 24.92
N ASN A 377 15.57 -13.54 24.76
CA ASN A 377 14.47 -13.93 25.65
C ASN A 377 14.75 -13.58 27.13
N GLN A 378 15.35 -12.42 27.37
CA GLN A 378 15.66 -11.84 28.68
C GLN A 378 14.80 -10.61 28.99
N ILE A 379 14.39 -9.86 27.97
CA ILE A 379 13.48 -8.73 28.12
C ILE A 379 12.06 -9.22 28.40
N THR A 380 11.42 -8.67 29.44
CA THR A 380 10.06 -9.08 29.84
C THR A 380 8.99 -8.35 29.02
N PRO A 381 7.78 -8.92 28.88
CA PRO A 381 6.65 -8.23 28.23
C PRO A 381 6.41 -6.83 28.79
N ALA A 382 6.48 -6.63 30.10
CA ALA A 382 6.29 -5.32 30.73
C ALA A 382 7.36 -4.28 30.31
N GLN A 383 8.59 -4.72 30.04
CA GLN A 383 9.66 -3.85 29.55
C GLN A 383 9.49 -3.53 28.07
N ILE A 384 9.04 -4.50 27.26
CA ILE A 384 8.67 -4.25 25.86
C ILE A 384 7.48 -3.26 25.80
N GLU A 385 6.47 -3.44 26.65
CA GLU A 385 5.33 -2.52 26.76
C GLU A 385 5.76 -1.08 27.09
N ALA A 386 6.72 -0.93 28.02
CA ALA A 386 7.29 0.37 28.39
C ALA A 386 8.08 0.98 27.22
N PHE A 387 8.87 0.17 26.51
CA PHE A 387 9.58 0.59 25.29
C PHE A 387 8.60 1.10 24.25
N MET A 388 7.60 0.29 23.88
CA MET A 388 6.61 0.62 22.86
C MET A 388 5.79 1.87 23.22
N SER A 389 5.61 2.15 24.52
CA SER A 389 4.82 3.30 24.99
C SER A 389 5.60 4.59 24.74
N ALA A 390 6.89 4.56 25.01
CA ALA A 390 7.78 5.70 24.81
C ALA A 390 8.13 5.90 23.33
N ALA A 391 8.40 4.82 22.60
CA ALA A 391 8.82 4.83 21.20
C ALA A 391 7.74 5.31 20.22
N GLY A 392 6.47 5.16 20.60
CA GLY A 392 5.34 5.56 19.75
C GLY A 392 4.85 4.46 18.81
N PRO A 393 3.80 4.75 18.01
CA PRO A 393 3.06 3.78 17.21
C PRO A 393 3.88 3.06 16.14
N ASN A 394 5.00 3.62 15.70
CA ASN A 394 5.80 3.06 14.60
C ASN A 394 6.95 2.16 15.08
N ALA A 395 7.03 1.86 16.38
CA ALA A 395 8.07 1.01 16.94
C ALA A 395 8.01 -0.43 16.38
N SER A 396 9.13 -1.15 16.44
CA SER A 396 9.18 -2.52 15.90
C SER A 396 10.06 -3.45 16.72
N ILE A 397 9.85 -4.76 16.55
CA ILE A 397 10.57 -5.81 17.27
C ILE A 397 11.49 -6.59 16.34
N TRP A 398 12.78 -6.58 16.69
CA TRP A 398 13.80 -7.50 16.20
C TRP A 398 13.84 -8.72 17.13
N ARG A 399 13.54 -9.94 16.67
CA ARG A 399 13.05 -10.34 15.34
C ARG A 399 12.15 -11.57 15.50
N VAL A 400 11.46 -11.95 14.43
CA VAL A 400 10.65 -13.18 14.36
C VAL A 400 11.47 -14.38 14.88
N PRO A 401 10.94 -15.17 15.85
CA PRO A 401 11.69 -16.27 16.44
C PRO A 401 12.12 -17.35 15.44
N GLY A 402 13.43 -17.58 15.38
CA GLY A 402 14.12 -18.46 14.44
C GLY A 402 15.64 -18.43 14.70
N GLY A 403 16.35 -19.43 14.19
CA GLY A 403 17.80 -19.59 14.36
C GLY A 403 18.22 -19.64 15.82
N SER A 404 18.96 -18.63 16.25
CA SER A 404 19.40 -18.46 17.65
C SER A 404 18.32 -17.88 18.57
N VAL A 405 17.22 -17.35 18.03
CA VAL A 405 16.15 -16.71 18.81
C VAL A 405 15.19 -17.76 19.38
N PRO A 406 15.01 -17.84 20.71
CA PRO A 406 14.14 -18.84 21.33
C PRO A 406 12.68 -18.71 20.91
N GLN A 407 12.01 -19.85 20.67
CA GLN A 407 10.56 -19.87 20.35
C GLN A 407 9.68 -19.33 21.49
N ALA A 408 10.19 -19.24 22.72
CA ALA A 408 9.47 -18.68 23.86
C ALA A 408 9.11 -17.19 23.67
N VAL A 409 9.85 -16.47 22.83
CA VAL A 409 9.61 -15.06 22.49
C VAL A 409 8.22 -14.85 21.89
N TRP A 410 7.67 -15.83 21.16
CA TRP A 410 6.28 -15.76 20.68
C TRP A 410 5.26 -15.60 21.81
N SER A 411 5.51 -16.27 22.94
CA SER A 411 4.65 -16.13 24.13
C SER A 411 4.77 -14.75 24.76
N ASP A 412 5.96 -14.15 24.73
CA ASP A 412 6.16 -12.79 25.25
C ASP A 412 5.45 -11.76 24.37
N TRP A 413 5.53 -11.92 23.04
CA TRP A 413 4.81 -11.08 22.08
C TRP A 413 3.29 -11.20 22.22
N GLY A 414 2.77 -12.41 22.52
CA GLY A 414 1.35 -12.63 22.80
C GLY A 414 0.82 -11.93 24.06
N ASN A 415 1.70 -11.39 24.91
CA ASN A 415 1.33 -10.64 26.11
C ASN A 415 1.43 -9.12 25.93
N LEU A 416 1.69 -8.63 24.71
CA LEU A 416 1.80 -7.20 24.41
C LEU A 416 0.43 -6.61 23.99
N ASP A 417 0.27 -5.31 24.21
CA ASP A 417 -0.87 -4.52 23.75
C ASP A 417 -0.65 -4.03 22.30
N TRP A 418 -0.95 -4.92 21.35
CA TRP A 418 -0.88 -4.62 19.91
C TRP A 418 -2.03 -3.73 19.41
N GLU A 419 -2.97 -3.32 20.27
CA GLU A 419 -4.08 -2.44 19.91
C GLU A 419 -3.98 -1.10 20.66
N ARG A 420 -2.77 -0.75 21.10
CA ARG A 420 -2.47 0.48 21.82
C ARG A 420 -2.86 1.73 21.03
N VAL A 421 -3.57 2.63 21.72
CA VAL A 421 -4.02 3.93 21.19
C VAL A 421 -3.47 5.13 21.99
N SER A 422 -2.59 4.87 22.96
CA SER A 422 -2.01 5.90 23.84
C SER A 422 -0.52 5.66 24.03
N PHE A 423 0.26 6.71 23.86
CA PHE A 423 1.72 6.69 23.92
C PHE A 423 2.20 7.77 24.89
N THR A 424 3.35 7.53 25.52
CA THR A 424 3.99 8.46 26.46
C THR A 424 5.32 8.93 25.87
N PRO A 425 5.29 9.82 24.87
CA PRO A 425 6.51 10.32 24.23
C PRO A 425 7.45 10.99 25.23
N GLY A 426 8.75 10.74 25.07
CA GLY A 426 9.81 11.42 25.83
C GLY A 426 10.16 12.80 25.26
N ASN A 427 11.19 13.43 25.81
CA ASN A 427 11.75 14.63 25.16
C ASN A 427 12.32 14.31 23.77
N CYS A 428 12.41 15.32 22.90
CA CYS A 428 12.96 15.20 21.53
C CYS A 428 12.17 14.33 20.54
N SER A 429 11.06 13.70 20.95
CA SER A 429 10.23 12.82 20.11
C SER A 429 9.25 13.57 19.19
N ALA A 430 9.29 14.91 19.20
CA ALA A 430 8.42 15.73 18.36
C ALA A 430 8.65 15.39 16.88
N GLY A 431 7.57 15.09 16.17
CA GLY A 431 7.60 14.71 14.76
C GLY A 431 7.89 13.24 14.48
N ASN A 432 8.15 12.40 15.50
CA ASN A 432 8.40 10.96 15.29
C ASN A 432 7.21 10.20 14.70
N ASN A 433 6.01 10.78 14.75
CA ASN A 433 4.77 10.17 14.28
C ASN A 433 4.18 10.89 13.06
N ASP A 434 4.96 11.77 12.40
CA ASP A 434 4.48 12.58 11.28
C ASP A 434 4.42 11.79 9.95
N LEU A 435 4.89 10.55 9.92
CA LEU A 435 4.62 9.61 8.82
C LEU A 435 3.36 8.79 9.15
N THR A 436 2.35 8.92 8.31
CA THR A 436 1.06 8.21 8.39
C THR A 436 1.05 6.92 7.58
N ASP A 437 -0.05 6.18 7.73
CA ASP A 437 -0.33 4.89 7.11
C ASP A 437 -0.07 4.84 5.61
N ARG A 438 0.47 3.70 5.16
CA ARG A 438 0.83 3.48 3.76
C ARG A 438 -0.04 2.44 3.07
N LEU A 439 -0.92 1.74 3.80
CA LEU A 439 -2.01 0.97 3.17
C LEU A 439 -3.17 1.86 2.72
N ASP A 440 -3.41 2.99 3.39
CA ASP A 440 -4.53 3.88 3.10
C ASP A 440 -4.23 4.81 1.89
N ASP A 441 -2.94 5.06 1.60
CA ASP A 441 -2.44 5.79 0.42
C ASP A 441 -1.77 4.88 -0.63
N ALA A 442 -1.59 3.59 -0.36
CA ALA A 442 -1.34 2.61 -1.42
C ALA A 442 -2.67 2.40 -2.14
N GLY A 443 -3.07 3.41 -2.93
CA GLY A 443 -4.00 3.18 -4.02
C GLY A 443 -3.58 1.88 -4.70
N ASP A 444 -4.55 0.99 -4.94
CA ASP A 444 -4.31 -0.29 -5.61
C ASP A 444 -3.19 -0.06 -6.62
N PRO A 445 -2.02 -0.76 -6.50
CA PRO A 445 -0.98 -0.60 -7.50
C PRO A 445 -1.69 -0.76 -8.84
N PRO A 446 -1.52 0.18 -9.79
CA PRO A 446 -2.19 0.08 -11.06
C PRO A 446 -1.99 -1.36 -11.52
N PRO A 447 -3.07 -2.08 -11.88
CA PRO A 447 -2.98 -3.51 -12.18
C PRO A 447 -1.75 -3.71 -13.07
N PRO A 448 -0.84 -4.65 -12.71
CA PRO A 448 0.52 -4.68 -13.21
C PRO A 448 0.50 -4.41 -14.70
N GLN A 449 1.15 -3.31 -15.12
CA GLN A 449 1.32 -3.00 -16.53
C GLN A 449 1.94 -4.25 -17.15
N VAL A 450 1.14 -4.96 -17.95
CA VAL A 450 1.57 -6.20 -18.60
C VAL A 450 2.81 -5.84 -19.41
N SER A 451 3.98 -6.38 -19.08
CA SER A 451 5.18 -6.13 -19.88
C SER A 451 4.90 -6.56 -21.31
N VAL A 452 5.16 -5.69 -22.30
CA VAL A 452 4.94 -6.03 -23.71
C VAL A 452 5.77 -7.27 -24.07
N PRO A 453 5.15 -8.38 -24.49
CA PRO A 453 5.88 -9.58 -24.89
C PRO A 453 6.91 -9.27 -25.98
N TYR A 454 8.07 -9.93 -25.94
CA TYR A 454 9.12 -9.74 -26.94
C TYR A 454 9.19 -10.89 -27.94
N TRP A 455 9.30 -10.53 -29.22
CA TRP A 455 9.56 -11.48 -30.31
C TRP A 455 10.77 -11.02 -31.13
N ASN A 456 11.76 -11.91 -31.29
CA ASN A 456 12.90 -11.72 -32.17
C ASN A 456 12.56 -12.21 -33.59
N GLN A 457 12.58 -11.34 -34.61
CA GLN A 457 12.20 -11.72 -35.97
C GLN A 457 13.14 -12.76 -36.59
N LEU A 458 14.37 -12.89 -36.11
CA LEU A 458 15.32 -13.88 -36.61
C LEU A 458 14.90 -15.33 -36.32
N ASP A 459 14.02 -15.50 -35.33
CA ASP A 459 13.44 -16.79 -34.97
C ASP A 459 12.15 -17.10 -35.75
N ASN A 460 11.68 -16.18 -36.60
CA ASN A 460 10.51 -16.43 -37.44
C ASN A 460 10.83 -17.46 -38.51
N TYR A 461 9.90 -18.36 -38.74
CA TYR A 461 10.01 -19.35 -39.81
C TYR A 461 9.98 -18.68 -41.19
N TYR A 462 9.15 -17.64 -41.36
CA TYR A 462 9.01 -16.91 -42.62
C TYR A 462 9.84 -15.63 -42.64
N ASP A 463 10.67 -15.48 -43.68
CA ASP A 463 11.45 -14.27 -43.99
C ASP A 463 12.04 -13.55 -42.75
N PRO A 464 12.96 -14.19 -42.00
CA PRO A 464 13.50 -13.67 -40.75
C PRO A 464 14.22 -12.33 -40.89
N TYR A 465 14.56 -11.90 -42.12
CA TYR A 465 15.21 -10.62 -42.41
C TYR A 465 14.24 -9.54 -42.90
N GLY A 466 12.97 -9.88 -43.14
CA GLY A 466 11.96 -8.96 -43.70
C GLY A 466 10.68 -8.80 -42.86
N THR A 467 10.58 -9.46 -41.70
CA THR A 467 9.33 -9.58 -40.91
C THR A 467 9.21 -8.60 -39.73
N CYS A 468 9.96 -7.50 -39.70
CA CYS A 468 9.90 -6.50 -38.63
C CYS A 468 8.49 -5.97 -38.36
N SER A 469 7.68 -5.77 -39.42
CA SER A 469 6.28 -5.33 -39.33
C SER A 469 5.40 -6.32 -38.55
N VAL A 470 5.30 -7.56 -39.01
CA VAL A 470 4.44 -8.58 -38.40
C VAL A 470 4.94 -9.05 -37.04
N THR A 471 6.25 -8.96 -36.80
CA THR A 471 6.85 -9.25 -35.48
C THR A 471 6.51 -8.16 -34.47
N SER A 472 6.60 -6.88 -34.87
CA SER A 472 6.17 -5.76 -34.03
C SER A 472 4.66 -5.79 -33.79
N LEU A 473 3.88 -6.17 -34.79
CA LEU A 473 2.43 -6.35 -34.63
C LEU A 473 2.09 -7.46 -33.63
N ALA A 474 2.79 -8.59 -33.69
CA ALA A 474 2.61 -9.72 -32.77
C ALA A 474 2.83 -9.32 -31.31
N MET A 475 3.89 -8.56 -31.02
CA MET A 475 4.17 -8.05 -29.67
C MET A 475 3.00 -7.24 -29.11
N ILE A 476 2.37 -6.41 -29.96
CA ILE A 476 1.21 -5.60 -29.57
C ILE A 476 -0.08 -6.43 -29.45
N THR A 477 -0.34 -7.36 -30.39
CA THR A 477 -1.57 -8.16 -30.32
C THR A 477 -1.54 -9.13 -29.15
N ASP A 478 -0.37 -9.67 -28.79
CA ASP A 478 -0.21 -10.49 -27.58
C ASP A 478 -0.36 -9.64 -26.31
N TYR A 479 0.22 -8.43 -26.27
CA TYR A 479 0.04 -7.49 -25.15
C TYR A 479 -1.44 -7.19 -24.86
N PHE A 480 -2.26 -7.01 -25.90
CA PHE A 480 -3.69 -6.76 -25.76
C PHE A 480 -4.56 -8.03 -25.66
N GLY A 481 -3.96 -9.23 -25.63
CA GLY A 481 -4.70 -10.50 -25.63
C GLY A 481 -5.58 -10.70 -26.88
N ILE A 482 -5.24 -10.05 -27.99
CA ILE A 482 -5.90 -10.23 -29.30
C ILE A 482 -5.42 -11.53 -29.97
N THR A 483 -4.18 -11.91 -29.68
CA THR A 483 -3.59 -13.20 -30.02
C THR A 483 -3.09 -13.87 -28.73
N ASP A 484 -3.11 -15.20 -28.71
CA ASP A 484 -2.56 -16.00 -27.62
C ASP A 484 -1.51 -16.97 -28.17
N PRO A 485 -0.22 -16.79 -27.83
CA PRO A 485 0.86 -17.69 -28.25
C PRO A 485 0.65 -19.15 -27.82
N GLY A 486 -0.12 -19.41 -26.76
CA GLY A 486 -0.51 -20.75 -26.33
C GLY A 486 -1.46 -21.44 -27.30
N GLU A 487 -2.21 -20.69 -28.10
CA GLU A 487 -3.17 -21.20 -29.09
C GLU A 487 -2.61 -21.17 -30.51
N VAL A 488 -2.00 -20.05 -30.92
CA VAL A 488 -1.53 -19.85 -32.31
C VAL A 488 -0.07 -20.24 -32.50
N GLY A 489 0.63 -20.62 -31.43
CA GLY A 489 2.06 -20.85 -31.44
C GLY A 489 2.83 -19.54 -31.58
N ARG A 490 3.74 -19.46 -32.55
CA ARG A 490 4.55 -18.25 -32.74
C ARG A 490 3.73 -17.17 -33.46
N THR A 491 3.21 -16.21 -32.69
CA THR A 491 2.32 -15.14 -33.19
C THR A 491 2.84 -14.44 -34.45
N PRO A 492 4.13 -14.05 -34.59
CA PRO A 492 4.64 -13.45 -35.82
C PRO A 492 4.40 -14.31 -37.09
N ASP A 493 4.62 -15.63 -37.00
CA ASP A 493 4.45 -16.55 -38.13
C ASP A 493 2.97 -16.77 -38.42
N TYR A 494 2.13 -16.88 -37.39
CA TYR A 494 0.66 -16.92 -37.53
C TYR A 494 0.14 -15.69 -38.29
N ILE A 495 0.59 -14.48 -37.92
CA ILE A 495 0.19 -13.24 -38.58
C ILE A 495 0.67 -13.23 -40.03
N TYR A 496 1.91 -13.66 -40.30
CA TYR A 496 2.43 -13.77 -41.66
C TYR A 496 1.57 -14.68 -42.54
N GLU A 497 1.21 -15.87 -42.05
CA GLU A 497 0.33 -16.80 -42.76
C GLU A 497 -1.07 -16.23 -42.95
N ARG A 498 -1.64 -15.63 -41.89
CA ARG A 498 -2.99 -15.05 -41.87
C ARG A 498 -3.19 -13.97 -42.93
N PHE A 499 -2.15 -13.16 -43.19
CA PHE A 499 -2.19 -12.07 -44.16
C PHE A 499 -1.42 -12.35 -45.45
N ASN A 500 -0.90 -13.58 -45.61
CA ASN A 500 -0.12 -14.03 -46.77
C ASN A 500 1.08 -13.11 -47.07
N GLY A 501 1.82 -12.73 -46.02
CA GLY A 501 3.02 -11.90 -46.13
C GLY A 501 3.14 -10.83 -45.04
N VAL A 502 4.06 -9.89 -45.28
CA VAL A 502 4.38 -8.76 -44.40
C VAL A 502 3.41 -7.59 -44.55
N LEU A 503 3.33 -6.75 -43.52
CA LEU A 503 2.44 -5.58 -43.47
C LEU A 503 3.25 -4.28 -43.33
N GLN A 504 3.96 -3.90 -44.38
CA GLN A 504 5.04 -2.89 -44.29
C GLN A 504 4.57 -1.42 -44.29
N THR A 505 3.35 -1.12 -44.74
CA THR A 505 2.85 0.27 -44.77
C THR A 505 2.00 0.56 -43.54
N VAL A 506 1.88 1.85 -43.16
CA VAL A 506 0.98 2.29 -42.08
C VAL A 506 -0.45 1.80 -42.32
N SER A 507 -0.95 1.93 -43.55
CA SER A 507 -2.28 1.45 -43.92
C SER A 507 -2.45 -0.08 -43.79
N ALA A 508 -1.45 -0.87 -44.21
CA ALA A 508 -1.51 -2.33 -44.16
C ALA A 508 -1.43 -2.84 -42.71
N LEU A 509 -0.50 -2.33 -41.91
CA LEU A 509 -0.32 -2.72 -40.51
C LEU A 509 -1.54 -2.36 -39.66
N LYS A 510 -2.12 -1.18 -39.90
CA LYS A 510 -3.40 -0.76 -39.32
C LYS A 510 -4.53 -1.73 -39.65
N SER A 511 -4.67 -2.07 -40.93
CA SER A 511 -5.72 -3.00 -41.38
C SER A 511 -5.53 -4.39 -40.77
N GLY A 512 -4.29 -4.88 -40.68
CA GLY A 512 -3.96 -6.16 -40.07
C GLY A 512 -4.37 -6.21 -38.60
N PHE A 513 -3.92 -5.23 -37.79
CA PHE A 513 -4.30 -5.12 -36.39
C PHE A 513 -5.82 -5.09 -36.21
N ASN A 514 -6.51 -4.21 -36.93
CA ASN A 514 -7.95 -4.02 -36.77
C ASN A 514 -8.77 -5.25 -37.19
N THR A 515 -8.26 -6.03 -38.16
CA THR A 515 -8.86 -7.31 -38.54
C THR A 515 -8.75 -8.31 -37.40
N LEU A 516 -7.55 -8.52 -36.86
CA LEU A 516 -7.32 -9.43 -35.72
C LEU A 516 -8.12 -9.01 -34.48
N ALA A 517 -8.11 -7.71 -34.15
CA ALA A 517 -8.86 -7.17 -33.03
C ALA A 517 -10.37 -7.40 -33.17
N GLN A 518 -10.92 -7.23 -34.38
CA GLN A 518 -12.33 -7.49 -34.66
C GLN A 518 -12.67 -8.98 -34.54
N GLU A 519 -11.82 -9.86 -35.05
CA GLU A 519 -11.98 -11.32 -34.96
C GLU A 519 -11.95 -11.80 -33.50
N ALA A 520 -11.09 -11.21 -32.67
CA ALA A 520 -11.00 -11.47 -31.24
C ALA A 520 -12.11 -10.80 -30.41
N GLY A 521 -13.00 -10.00 -31.02
CA GLY A 521 -14.04 -9.26 -30.30
C GLY A 521 -13.51 -8.09 -29.45
N SER A 522 -12.26 -7.67 -29.65
CA SER A 522 -11.65 -6.54 -28.94
C SER A 522 -12.23 -5.22 -29.44
N ALA A 523 -12.36 -4.25 -28.53
CA ALA A 523 -12.75 -2.88 -28.84
C ALA A 523 -11.58 -2.01 -29.37
N ILE A 524 -10.33 -2.43 -29.11
CA ILE A 524 -9.11 -1.66 -29.40
C ILE A 524 -8.86 -1.57 -30.90
N ARG A 525 -8.46 -0.40 -31.39
CA ARG A 525 -8.18 -0.13 -32.80
C ARG A 525 -6.84 0.57 -32.98
N ASN A 526 -6.16 0.23 -34.06
CA ASN A 526 -4.99 0.93 -34.55
C ASN A 526 -5.42 2.14 -35.38
N VAL A 527 -4.95 3.33 -35.00
CA VAL A 527 -5.25 4.59 -35.70
C VAL A 527 -4.37 4.78 -36.93
N GLY A 528 -3.09 4.37 -36.89
CA GLY A 528 -2.09 4.50 -37.96
C GLY A 528 -1.99 5.90 -38.59
N LYS A 529 -0.94 6.66 -38.27
CA LYS A 529 -0.67 7.99 -38.81
C LYS A 529 0.60 7.99 -39.64
N GLU A 530 0.60 8.70 -40.76
CA GLU A 530 1.80 9.01 -41.58
C GLU A 530 2.32 10.44 -41.31
N ASN A 531 1.64 11.17 -40.42
CA ASN A 531 1.90 12.56 -40.03
C ASN A 531 1.87 12.73 -38.50
N GLY A 532 2.32 11.70 -37.78
CA GLY A 532 2.47 11.77 -36.33
C GLY A 532 3.58 12.74 -35.93
N THR A 533 3.56 13.16 -34.67
CA THR A 533 4.54 14.10 -34.13
C THR A 533 5.42 13.45 -33.05
N ILE A 534 6.65 13.96 -32.89
CA ILE A 534 7.54 13.58 -31.78
C ILE A 534 6.88 13.84 -30.42
N ALA A 535 6.09 14.91 -30.31
CA ALA A 535 5.37 15.22 -29.07
C ALA A 535 4.33 14.14 -28.72
N GLU A 536 3.59 13.64 -29.70
CA GLU A 536 2.66 12.51 -29.51
C GLU A 536 3.40 11.24 -29.11
N LEU A 537 4.50 10.90 -29.79
CA LEU A 537 5.31 9.72 -29.46
C LEU A 537 5.86 9.80 -28.03
N ARG A 538 6.45 10.93 -27.63
CA ARG A 538 6.96 11.13 -26.27
C ARG A 538 5.86 11.02 -25.23
N ALA A 539 4.69 11.64 -25.48
CA ALA A 539 3.58 11.60 -24.54
C ALA A 539 3.11 10.16 -24.29
N LEU A 540 2.93 9.37 -25.35
CA LEU A 540 2.54 7.96 -25.25
C LEU A 540 3.63 7.12 -24.58
N ALA A 541 4.88 7.29 -24.99
CA ALA A 541 6.00 6.53 -24.47
C ALA A 541 6.30 6.86 -22.99
N SER A 542 6.19 8.12 -22.56
CA SER A 542 6.30 8.50 -21.14
C SER A 542 5.14 8.01 -20.28
N GLN A 543 4.01 7.64 -20.89
CA GLN A 543 2.89 6.98 -20.22
C GLN A 543 2.99 5.45 -20.25
N GLY A 544 4.08 4.90 -20.80
CA GLY A 544 4.25 3.45 -20.98
C GLY A 544 3.28 2.84 -21.99
N THR A 545 2.60 3.65 -22.82
CA THR A 545 1.68 3.15 -23.84
C THR A 545 2.49 2.62 -25.03
N PRO A 546 2.42 1.32 -25.35
CA PRO A 546 3.25 0.75 -26.39
C PRO A 546 2.78 1.22 -27.78
N THR A 547 3.73 1.66 -28.59
CA THR A 547 3.46 2.22 -29.93
C THR A 547 4.39 1.58 -30.95
N ILE A 548 3.91 1.37 -32.18
CA ILE A 548 4.78 0.93 -33.28
C ILE A 548 5.22 2.16 -34.06
N VAL A 549 6.53 2.27 -34.30
CA VAL A 549 7.11 3.32 -35.16
C VAL A 549 7.82 2.70 -36.35
N HIS A 550 7.78 3.41 -37.48
CA HIS A 550 8.62 3.11 -38.62
C HIS A 550 9.78 4.11 -38.63
N GLY A 551 10.93 3.70 -39.15
CA GLY A 551 12.04 4.61 -39.30
C GLY A 551 13.13 4.08 -40.20
N TRP A 552 14.11 4.92 -40.44
CA TRP A 552 15.25 4.65 -41.32
C TRP A 552 16.43 4.09 -40.52
N PHE A 553 16.19 3.02 -39.77
CA PHE A 553 17.26 2.34 -39.03
C PHE A 553 18.17 1.52 -39.96
N THR A 554 17.62 1.09 -41.10
CA THR A 554 18.33 0.46 -42.22
C THR A 554 18.01 1.17 -43.55
N GLN A 555 18.68 0.81 -44.65
CA GLN A 555 18.45 1.39 -45.97
C GLN A 555 16.99 1.23 -46.49
N PRO A 556 16.32 0.07 -46.38
CA PRO A 556 14.91 -0.07 -46.73
C PRO A 556 13.93 0.44 -45.66
N GLY A 557 14.41 0.73 -44.45
CA GLY A 557 13.58 1.06 -43.28
C GLY A 557 13.42 -0.11 -42.32
N HIS A 558 12.92 0.16 -41.12
CA HIS A 558 12.68 -0.83 -40.07
C HIS A 558 11.55 -0.39 -39.14
N ILE A 559 10.88 -1.36 -38.53
CA ILE A 559 9.68 -1.17 -37.72
C ILE A 559 9.90 -1.82 -36.35
N MET A 560 9.59 -1.10 -35.28
CA MET A 560 9.83 -1.52 -33.90
C MET A 560 8.79 -0.99 -32.93
N VAL A 561 8.75 -1.56 -31.71
CA VAL A 561 7.81 -1.18 -30.65
C VAL A 561 8.51 -0.29 -29.63
N VAL A 562 8.04 0.94 -29.46
CA VAL A 562 8.46 1.82 -28.36
C VAL A 562 7.60 1.53 -27.14
N THR A 563 8.23 1.25 -26.01
CA THR A 563 7.57 0.88 -24.75
C THR A 563 7.78 1.91 -23.64
N GLY A 564 8.72 2.84 -23.79
CA GLY A 564 9.01 3.83 -22.76
C GLY A 564 9.77 5.06 -23.27
N PHE A 565 9.67 6.18 -22.54
CA PHE A 565 10.52 7.36 -22.73
C PHE A 565 10.73 8.09 -21.39
N ASP A 566 11.99 8.19 -20.96
CA ASP A 566 12.38 8.77 -19.65
C ASP A 566 12.82 10.25 -19.71
N GLY A 567 12.72 10.86 -20.89
CA GLY A 567 13.19 12.23 -21.15
C GLY A 567 14.52 12.31 -21.89
N GLU A 568 15.37 11.29 -21.78
CA GLU A 568 16.70 11.19 -22.39
C GLU A 568 16.84 9.98 -23.35
N TYR A 569 16.17 8.87 -23.06
CA TYR A 569 16.20 7.63 -23.85
C TYR A 569 14.79 7.13 -24.13
N TYR A 570 14.62 6.54 -25.33
CA TYR A 570 13.49 5.67 -25.62
C TYR A 570 13.85 4.23 -25.26
N THR A 571 12.94 3.53 -24.60
CA THR A 571 12.99 2.08 -24.41
C THR A 571 12.18 1.42 -25.53
N VAL A 572 12.78 0.44 -26.18
CA VAL A 572 12.27 -0.14 -27.43
C VAL A 572 12.44 -1.65 -27.43
N ASN A 573 11.39 -2.37 -27.82
CA ASN A 573 11.47 -3.76 -28.26
C ASN A 573 11.73 -3.76 -29.77
N ASP A 574 13.00 -3.90 -30.14
CA ASP A 574 13.47 -3.97 -31.52
C ASP A 574 13.49 -5.44 -31.99
N PRO A 575 12.71 -5.81 -33.02
CA PRO A 575 12.61 -7.21 -33.42
C PRO A 575 13.90 -7.76 -34.02
N PHE A 576 14.86 -6.93 -34.46
CA PHE A 576 16.03 -7.37 -35.25
C PHE A 576 17.37 -7.25 -34.50
N GLY A 577 17.33 -7.09 -33.17
CA GLY A 577 18.52 -6.93 -32.34
C GLY A 577 18.82 -5.46 -32.06
N LYS A 578 20.11 -5.12 -31.85
CA LYS A 578 20.50 -3.78 -31.41
C LYS A 578 20.96 -2.90 -32.58
N TRP A 579 20.27 -1.77 -32.77
CA TRP A 579 20.64 -0.76 -33.75
C TRP A 579 21.94 -0.05 -33.37
N ASN A 580 22.79 0.25 -34.36
CA ASN A 580 24.10 0.88 -34.17
C ASN A 580 24.06 2.41 -33.98
N LEU A 581 22.87 2.99 -33.78
CA LEU A 581 22.64 4.44 -33.62
C LEU A 581 22.90 5.29 -34.88
N GLN A 582 23.02 4.66 -36.06
CA GLN A 582 23.21 5.37 -37.32
C GLN A 582 21.97 5.23 -38.23
N LYS A 583 21.42 6.35 -38.68
CA LYS A 583 20.34 6.37 -39.69
C LYS A 583 20.84 5.76 -41.00
N TRP A 584 20.05 4.85 -41.59
CA TRP A 584 20.42 3.95 -42.67
C TRP A 584 21.63 3.07 -42.35
N GLY A 585 21.83 2.77 -41.07
CA GLY A 585 22.95 2.03 -40.54
C GLY A 585 22.73 0.52 -40.53
N SER A 586 23.24 -0.12 -39.48
CA SER A 586 23.26 -1.57 -39.33
C SER A 586 22.87 -2.00 -37.93
N TYR A 587 22.81 -3.32 -37.74
CA TYR A 587 22.38 -3.96 -36.51
C TYR A 587 23.43 -4.93 -35.99
N ASP A 588 23.58 -4.99 -34.67
CA ASP A 588 24.14 -6.13 -33.98
C ASP A 588 23.01 -7.12 -33.68
N THR A 589 22.95 -8.18 -34.49
CA THR A 589 21.96 -9.25 -34.40
C THR A 589 22.38 -10.35 -33.43
N SER A 590 23.56 -10.24 -32.80
CA SER A 590 24.04 -11.21 -31.81
C SER A 590 23.50 -10.96 -30.40
N VAL A 591 22.82 -9.83 -30.20
CA VAL A 591 22.20 -9.43 -28.93
C VAL A 591 20.69 -9.32 -29.08
N SER A 592 19.97 -9.53 -27.97
CA SER A 592 18.52 -9.32 -27.93
C SER A 592 18.19 -7.85 -28.24
N GLY A 593 17.09 -7.64 -28.97
CA GLY A 593 16.52 -6.31 -29.16
C GLY A 593 15.42 -5.98 -28.14
N GLU A 594 15.18 -6.85 -27.16
CA GLU A 594 14.27 -6.58 -26.04
C GLU A 594 14.79 -5.42 -25.19
N GLY A 595 13.90 -4.47 -24.87
CA GLY A 595 14.19 -3.37 -23.94
C GLY A 595 15.41 -2.51 -24.28
N GLN A 596 15.78 -2.39 -25.56
CA GLN A 596 16.92 -1.56 -25.96
C GLN A 596 16.66 -0.09 -25.63
N ARG A 597 17.68 0.57 -25.06
CA ARG A 597 17.64 2.00 -24.78
C ARG A 597 18.41 2.77 -25.84
N TYR A 598 17.72 3.64 -26.55
CA TYR A 598 18.32 4.49 -27.58
C TYR A 598 18.26 5.96 -27.18
N PRO A 599 19.39 6.71 -27.28
CA PRO A 599 19.39 8.14 -26.99
C PRO A 599 18.36 8.85 -27.86
N LYS A 600 17.57 9.70 -27.23
CA LYS A 600 16.48 10.47 -27.83
C LYS A 600 16.87 11.12 -29.15
N ASP A 601 17.94 11.91 -29.18
CA ASP A 601 18.30 12.68 -30.38
C ASP A 601 18.63 11.78 -31.58
N ALA A 602 19.32 10.66 -31.35
CA ALA A 602 19.64 9.69 -32.40
C ALA A 602 18.39 8.95 -32.88
N PHE A 603 17.55 8.51 -31.94
CA PHE A 603 16.32 7.78 -32.24
C PHE A 603 15.33 8.63 -33.02
N GLU A 604 15.08 9.86 -32.55
CA GLU A 604 14.17 10.81 -33.20
C GLU A 604 14.66 11.23 -34.59
N TYR A 605 15.98 11.31 -34.79
CA TYR A 605 16.55 11.55 -36.11
C TYR A 605 16.29 10.39 -37.09
N ALA A 606 16.24 9.14 -36.60
CA ALA A 606 16.03 7.96 -37.42
C ALA A 606 14.56 7.78 -37.86
N ILE A 607 13.59 8.17 -37.03
CA ILE A 607 12.14 7.99 -37.27
C ILE A 607 11.45 9.16 -38.01
N ASN A 608 12.22 10.12 -38.51
CA ASN A 608 11.72 11.37 -39.09
C ASN A 608 12.42 11.62 -40.44
N ASP A 609 11.70 12.00 -41.48
CA ASP A 609 12.25 12.13 -42.84
C ASP A 609 12.72 13.56 -43.11
N ASN A 610 11.95 14.53 -42.65
CA ASN A 610 12.09 15.95 -42.98
C ASN A 610 12.91 16.75 -41.96
N GLY A 611 13.23 16.17 -40.80
CA GLY A 611 13.97 16.80 -39.72
C GLY A 611 13.15 17.76 -38.84
N THR A 612 11.85 17.92 -39.10
CA THR A 612 10.92 18.76 -38.30
C THR A 612 10.06 17.94 -37.34
N GLY A 613 9.92 16.63 -37.56
CA GLY A 613 9.37 15.69 -36.56
C GLY A 613 7.85 15.69 -36.48
N ASP A 614 7.21 16.02 -37.61
CA ASP A 614 5.77 16.08 -37.84
C ASP A 614 5.31 15.15 -38.98
N ASP A 615 6.18 14.22 -39.38
CA ASP A 615 6.00 13.23 -40.45
C ASP A 615 6.17 11.79 -39.96
N LEU A 616 6.00 11.54 -38.65
CA LEU A 616 6.24 10.23 -38.08
C LEU A 616 5.18 9.23 -38.54
N TRP A 617 5.67 8.07 -38.95
CA TRP A 617 4.84 6.90 -39.20
C TRP A 617 4.67 6.13 -37.88
N ILE A 618 3.53 6.36 -37.21
CA ILE A 618 3.24 5.88 -35.87
C ILE A 618 1.90 5.15 -35.82
N HIS A 619 1.86 4.08 -35.04
CA HIS A 619 0.64 3.36 -34.70
C HIS A 619 0.30 3.55 -33.23
N ILE A 620 -0.92 4.02 -33.00
CA ILE A 620 -1.52 4.27 -31.69
C ILE A 620 -2.71 3.32 -31.56
N PHE A 621 -2.84 2.68 -30.42
CA PHE A 621 -3.86 1.67 -30.15
C PHE A 621 -4.82 2.20 -29.08
N GLU A 622 -6.09 2.42 -29.44
CA GLU A 622 -7.12 3.06 -28.60
C GLU A 622 -8.49 2.38 -28.70
#